data_AF-A0A352KJ56-F1
#
_entry.id   AF-A0A352KJ56-F1
#
_cell.length_a   1.000
_cell.length_b   1.000
_cell.length_c   1.000
_cell.angle_alpha   90.00
_cell.angle_beta   90.00
_cell.angle_gamma   90.00
#
_symmetry.space_group_name_H-M   'P 1'
#
loop_
_entity.id
_entity.type
_entity.pdbx_description
1 polymer ?
#
loop_
_entity_poly.entity_id
_entity_poly.type
_entity_poly.pdbx_seq_one_letter_code
_entity_poly.pdbx_strand_id
1 'polypeptide(L)'
;MSATLTALAIYGFWTLLLLLIVVVARGADNMINGTALNAFDPQGEGMFPFGQRVTRAHLNCVENLPPFIAIVAVAYMTDQLAVTDGLLYGGWDSE
;
A
#
# COMPACT_ATOMS: atom_id res chain seq x y z
N MET A 1 -1.55 -3.13 -21.63
CA MET A 1 -0.52 -3.12 -20.57
C MET A 1 -0.59 -4.48 -19.87
N SER A 2 0.54 -5.05 -19.46
CA SER A 2 0.52 -6.30 -18.67
C SER A 2 -0.33 -6.12 -17.41
N ALA A 3 -1.11 -7.15 -17.09
CA ALA A 3 -2.00 -7.16 -15.94
C ALA A 3 -1.18 -7.01 -14.64
N THR A 4 -0.03 -7.67 -14.58
CA THR A 4 0.94 -7.59 -13.48
C THR A 4 1.44 -6.17 -13.25
N LEU A 5 1.83 -5.46 -14.32
CA LEU A 5 2.29 -4.06 -14.21
C LEU A 5 1.16 -3.13 -13.75
N THR A 6 -0.06 -3.40 -14.18
CA THR A 6 -1.25 -2.65 -13.75
C THR A 6 -1.52 -2.89 -12.26
N ALA A 7 -1.42 -4.14 -11.80
CA ALA A 7 -1.56 -4.49 -10.39
C ALA A 7 -0.51 -3.80 -9.52
N LEU A 8 0.75 -3.74 -9.97
CA LEU A 8 1.80 -3.00 -9.27
C LEU A 8 1.50 -1.51 -9.17
N ALA A 9 1.01 -0.89 -10.26
CA ALA A 9 0.63 0.51 -10.26
C ALA A 9 -0.54 0.80 -9.30
N ILE A 10 -1.57 -0.06 -9.28
CA ILE A 10 -2.72 0.06 -8.36
C ILE A 10 -2.25 -0.09 -6.91
N TYR A 11 -1.35 -1.03 -6.62
CA TYR A 11 -0.82 -1.23 -5.28
C TYR A 11 0.02 -0.04 -4.80
N GLY A 12 0.85 0.54 -5.68
CA GLY A 12 1.56 1.78 -5.41
C GLY A 12 0.61 2.95 -5.14
N PHE A 13 -0.42 3.11 -5.97
CA PHE A 13 -1.46 4.10 -5.76
C PHE A 13 -2.19 3.92 -4.42
N TRP A 14 -2.56 2.69 -4.07
CA TRP A 14 -3.20 2.37 -2.80
C TRP A 14 -2.31 2.74 -1.60
N THR A 15 -1.01 2.49 -1.70
CA THR A 15 -0.03 2.87 -0.67
C THR A 15 0.00 4.39 -0.46
N LEU A 16 -0.03 5.17 -1.55
CA LEU A 16 -0.09 6.65 -1.51
C LEU A 16 -1.43 7.16 -0.97
N LEU A 17 -2.53 6.52 -1.33
CA LEU A 17 -3.85 6.87 -0.80
C LEU A 17 -3.89 6.68 0.72
N LEU A 18 -3.39 5.55 1.22
CA LEU A 18 -3.29 5.31 2.66
C LEU A 18 -2.37 6.34 3.35
N LEU A 19 -1.24 6.71 2.73
CA LEU A 19 -0.37 7.77 3.23
C LEU A 19 -1.12 9.10 3.40
N LEU A 20 -1.89 9.49 2.38
CA LEU A 20 -2.71 10.71 2.45
C LEU A 20 -3.72 10.64 3.61
N ILE A 21 -4.38 9.49 3.80
CA ILE A 21 -5.32 9.30 4.91
C ILE A 21 -4.60 9.38 6.27
N VAL A 22 -3.38 8.83 6.42
CA VAL A 22 -2.59 8.97 7.64
C VAL A 22 -2.28 10.44 7.94
N VAL A 23 -1.86 11.21 6.93
CA VAL A 23 -1.56 12.65 7.08
C VAL A 23 -2.81 13.42 7.51
N VAL A 24 -3.95 13.16 6.87
CA VAL A 24 -5.23 13.79 7.22
C VAL A 24 -5.67 13.40 8.64
N ALA A 25 -5.56 12.12 9.02
CA ALA A 25 -5.91 11.64 10.36
C ALA A 25 -5.04 12.31 11.44
N ARG A 26 -3.73 12.45 11.20
CA ARG A 26 -2.81 13.15 12.11
C ARG A 26 -3.12 14.64 12.21
N GLY A 27 -3.43 15.29 11.09
CA GLY A 27 -3.86 16.69 11.07
C GLY A 27 -5.15 16.91 11.87
N ALA A 28 -6.14 16.02 11.70
CA ALA A 28 -7.39 16.06 12.45
C ALA A 28 -7.17 15.88 13.96
N ASP A 29 -6.30 14.95 14.36
CA ASP A 29 -5.98 14.72 15.78
C ASP A 29 -5.30 15.94 16.42
N ASN A 30 -4.35 16.59 15.72
CA ASN A 30 -3.76 17.86 16.17
C ASN A 30 -4.81 18.97 16.34
N MET A 31 -5.79 19.07 15.43
CA MET A 31 -6.83 20.10 15.50
C MET A 31 -7.86 19.84 16.61
N ILE A 32 -8.21 18.58 16.88
CA ILE A 32 -9.25 18.21 17.85
C ILE A 32 -8.67 18.07 19.26
N ASN A 33 -7.53 17.38 19.39
CA ASN A 33 -6.93 17.00 20.67
C ASN A 33 -5.69 17.83 21.04
N GLY A 34 -5.19 18.67 20.13
CA GLY A 34 -3.98 19.48 20.38
C GLY A 34 -2.69 18.67 20.37
N THR A 35 -2.71 17.44 19.86
CA THR A 35 -1.53 16.56 19.78
C THR A 35 -0.47 17.20 18.90
N ALA A 36 0.74 17.39 19.45
CA ALA A 36 1.84 17.98 18.70
C ALA A 36 2.18 17.14 17.45
N LEU A 37 2.33 17.81 16.31
CA LEU A 37 2.64 17.17 15.01
C LEU A 37 3.93 16.33 15.00
N ASN A 38 4.81 16.55 15.97
CA ASN A 38 6.13 15.92 16.07
C ASN A 38 6.14 14.75 17.07
N ALA A 39 5.03 14.54 17.79
CA ALA A 39 4.93 13.57 18.89
C ALA A 39 4.22 12.27 18.46
N PHE A 40 3.96 12.09 17.17
CA PHE A 40 3.26 10.90 16.69
C PHE A 40 4.15 9.66 16.76
N ASP A 41 3.58 8.60 17.33
CA ASP A 41 4.21 7.30 17.34
C ASP A 41 4.20 6.67 15.92
N PRO A 42 5.32 6.07 15.47
CA PRO A 42 5.40 5.42 14.16
C PRO A 42 4.38 4.29 13.95
N GLN A 43 3.97 3.59 15.03
CA GLN A 43 2.97 2.51 14.99
C GLN A 43 1.54 3.02 15.05
N GLY A 44 1.34 4.33 15.24
CA GLY A 44 0.03 4.96 15.38
C GLY A 44 -0.56 4.82 16.79
N GLU A 45 0.26 4.50 17.79
CA GLU A 45 -0.14 4.54 19.19
C GLU A 45 -0.52 5.97 19.62
N GLY A 46 -1.54 6.10 20.46
CA GLY A 46 -2.06 7.40 20.91
C GLY A 46 -2.99 8.09 19.91
N MET A 47 -3.25 7.51 18.73
CA MET A 47 -4.25 8.00 17.79
C MET A 47 -5.65 7.44 18.12
N PHE A 48 -6.70 8.11 17.64
CA PHE A 48 -8.05 7.55 17.64
C PHE A 48 -8.10 6.20 16.86
N PRO A 49 -9.03 5.29 17.19
CA PRO A 49 -8.98 3.89 16.72
C PRO A 49 -8.88 3.72 15.19
N PHE A 50 -9.49 4.62 14.41
CA PHE A 50 -9.38 4.58 12.94
C PHE A 50 -7.99 4.99 12.45
N GLY A 51 -7.38 6.04 13.01
CA GLY A 51 -6.03 6.48 12.64
C GLY A 51 -4.98 5.40 12.87
N GLN A 52 -5.09 4.66 13.97
CA GLN A 52 -4.23 3.51 14.26
C GLN A 52 -4.40 2.39 13.22
N ARG A 53 -5.64 2.10 12.78
CA ARG A 53 -5.91 1.07 11.76
C ARG A 53 -5.33 1.45 10.39
N VAL A 54 -5.49 2.71 9.97
CA VAL A 54 -4.93 3.19 8.70
C VAL A 54 -3.40 3.18 8.74
N THR A 55 -2.80 3.58 9.86
CA THR A 55 -1.34 3.55 10.03
C THR A 55 -0.79 2.13 9.87
N ARG A 56 -1.43 1.14 10.52
CA ARG A 56 -1.04 -0.27 10.36
C ARG A 56 -1.24 -0.80 8.94
N ALA A 57 -2.33 -0.42 8.26
CA ALA A 57 -2.54 -0.79 6.87
C ALA A 57 -1.47 -0.19 5.94
N HIS A 58 -1.11 1.08 6.16
CA HIS A 58 -0.06 1.74 5.40
C HIS A 58 1.30 1.07 5.60
N LEU A 59 1.69 0.79 6.85
CA LEU A 59 2.93 0.08 7.17
C LEU A 59 2.97 -1.31 6.52
N ASN A 60 1.87 -2.05 6.56
CA ASN A 60 1.77 -3.32 5.86
C ASN A 60 2.03 -3.17 4.35
N CYS A 61 1.49 -2.12 3.71
CA CYS A 61 1.77 -1.85 2.29
C CYS A 61 3.24 -1.48 2.06
N VAL A 62 3.84 -0.64 2.90
CA VAL A 62 5.23 -0.21 2.80
C VAL A 62 6.21 -1.38 2.93
N GLU A 63 5.92 -2.34 3.80
CA GLU A 63 6.76 -3.55 3.98
C GLU A 63 6.67 -4.50 2.79
N ASN A 64 5.50 -4.62 2.17
CA ASN A 64 5.26 -5.55 1.06
C ASN A 64 5.57 -4.97 -0.33
N LEU A 65 5.61 -3.63 -0.46
CA LEU A 65 5.89 -2.97 -1.73
C LEU A 65 7.27 -3.31 -2.32
N PRO A 66 8.40 -3.28 -1.58
CA PRO A 66 9.70 -3.59 -2.15
C PRO A 66 9.83 -5.03 -2.65
N PRO A 67 9.42 -6.07 -1.91
CA PRO A 67 9.38 -7.44 -2.43
C PRO A 67 8.51 -7.56 -3.68
N PHE A 68 7.33 -6.91 -3.71
CA PHE A 68 6.45 -6.97 -4.86
C PHE A 68 7.08 -6.33 -6.11
N ILE A 69 7.70 -5.14 -5.96
CA ILE A 69 8.45 -4.48 -7.04
C ILE A 69 9.57 -5.40 -7.54
N ALA A 70 10.36 -5.99 -6.64
CA ALA A 70 11.49 -6.83 -7.02
C ALA A 70 11.08 -8.04 -7.87
N ILE A 71 10.01 -8.73 -7.47
CA ILE A 71 9.48 -9.90 -8.20
C ILE A 71 8.98 -9.49 -9.59
N VAL A 72 8.16 -8.43 -9.67
CA VAL A 72 7.62 -7.94 -10.94
C VAL A 72 8.73 -7.42 -11.86
N ALA A 73 9.74 -6.75 -11.32
CA ALA A 73 10.88 -6.25 -12.08
C ALA A 73 11.69 -7.40 -12.70
N VAL A 74 11.98 -8.46 -11.93
CA VAL A 74 12.67 -9.66 -12.47
C VAL A 74 11.83 -10.31 -13.56
N ALA A 75 10.52 -10.52 -13.32
CA ALA A 75 9.63 -11.12 -14.31
C ALA A 75 9.55 -10.29 -15.61
N TYR A 76 9.56 -8.96 -15.51
CA TYR A 76 9.63 -8.06 -16.64
C TYR A 76 10.95 -8.18 -17.40
N MET A 77 12.09 -8.18 -16.69
CA MET A 77 13.42 -8.28 -17.30
C MET A 77 13.70 -9.62 -17.98
N THR A 78 13.00 -10.69 -17.56
CA THR A 78 13.14 -12.05 -18.13
C THR A 78 12.05 -12.40 -19.14
N ASP A 79 11.19 -11.45 -19.52
CA ASP A 79 10.01 -11.68 -20.39
C ASP A 79 9.06 -12.79 -19.87
N GLN A 80 8.94 -12.94 -18.54
CA GLN A 80 8.11 -13.95 -17.88
C GLN A 80 6.80 -13.38 -17.29
N LEU A 81 6.38 -12.19 -17.72
CA LEU A 81 5.14 -11.57 -17.25
C LEU A 81 3.88 -12.42 -17.49
N ALA A 82 3.91 -13.33 -18.47
CA ALA A 82 2.80 -14.24 -18.76
C ALA A 82 2.42 -15.13 -17.57
N VAL A 83 3.38 -15.48 -16.71
CA VAL A 83 3.15 -16.31 -15.51
C VAL A 83 2.33 -15.55 -14.47
N THR A 84 2.56 -14.25 -14.32
CA THR A 84 1.90 -13.41 -13.32
C THR A 84 0.66 -12.69 -13.85
N ASP A 85 0.55 -12.54 -15.18
CA ASP A 85 -0.58 -11.83 -15.80
C ASP A 85 -1.92 -12.56 -15.59
N GLY A 86 -1.91 -13.89 -15.52
CA GLY A 86 -3.11 -14.70 -15.25
C GLY A 86 -3.68 -14.55 -13.83
N LEU A 87 -2.89 -14.03 -12.88
CA LEU A 87 -3.35 -13.86 -11.49
C LEU A 87 -4.39 -12.74 -11.33
N LEU A 88 -4.32 -11.68 -12.14
CA LEU A 88 -5.22 -10.55 -11.98
C LEU A 88 -6.66 -10.86 -12.42
N TYR A 89 -6.81 -11.62 -13.49
CA TYR A 89 -8.11 -11.95 -14.07
C TYR A 89 -8.69 -13.28 -13.58
N GLY A 90 -7.91 -14.04 -12.80
CA GLY A 90 -8.27 -15.39 -12.38
C GLY A 90 -8.17 -16.34 -13.58
N GLY A 91 -7.06 -17.08 -13.68
CA GLY A 91 -6.86 -18.14 -14.67
C GLY A 91 -7.77 -19.35 -14.46
N TRP A 92 -9.09 -19.15 -14.46
CA TRP A 92 -10.11 -20.21 -14.50
C TRP A 92 -10.69 -20.40 -15.91
N ASP A 93 -10.21 -19.66 -16.91
CA ASP A 93 -10.70 -19.73 -18.30
C ASP A 93 -9.88 -20.67 -19.20
N SER A 94 -9.29 -21.74 -18.64
CA SER A 94 -8.55 -22.76 -19.42
C SER A 94 -9.12 -24.18 -19.28
N GLU A 95 -10.45 -24.30 -19.19
CA GLU A 95 -11.18 -25.54 -19.50
C GLU A 95 -12.06 -25.34 -20.74
#